data_AF-A0A396STK4-F1
#
_entry.id   AF-A0A396STK4-F1
#
_cell.length_a   1.000
_cell.length_b   1.000
_cell.length_c   1.000
_cell.angle_alpha   90.00
_cell.angle_beta   90.00
_cell.angle_gamma   90.00
#
_symmetry.space_group_name_H-M   'P 1'
#
loop_
_entity.id
_entity.type
_entity.pdbx_description
1 polymer ?
#
loop_
_entity_poly.entity_id
_entity_poly.type
_entity_poly.pdbx_seq_one_letter_code
_entity_poly.pdbx_strand_id
1 'polypeptide(L)'
;MGSARWSSTQGRKTALRELKEELAARDLTLLYQLDQDNEQQIFFKATSKLIRTPLIQGEERTRSSSTNVYRPEWVKLKDMAKINLMPPQIAARLAADNA
;
A
#
# COMPACT_ATOMS: atom_id res chain seq x y z
N MET A 1 -8.81 -22.21 20.43
CA MET A 1 -9.12 -20.81 20.03
C MET A 1 -8.75 -20.66 18.57
N GLY A 2 -9.74 -20.44 17.71
CA GLY A 2 -9.57 -20.47 16.26
C GLY A 2 -8.85 -19.23 15.75
N SER A 3 -7.65 -19.41 15.20
CA SER A 3 -7.01 -18.43 14.32
C SER A 3 -7.96 -18.19 13.14
N ALA A 4 -8.56 -17.00 13.08
CA ALA A 4 -9.30 -16.55 11.91
C ALA A 4 -8.29 -16.33 10.77
N ARG A 5 -7.95 -17.42 10.07
CA ARG A 5 -7.16 -17.39 8.85
C ARG A 5 -8.04 -16.73 7.80
N TRP A 6 -7.88 -15.43 7.60
CA TRP A 6 -8.55 -14.72 6.51
C TRP A 6 -8.18 -15.44 5.21
N SER A 7 -9.17 -15.86 4.43
CA SER A 7 -8.87 -16.34 3.08
C SER A 7 -8.34 -15.16 2.27
N SER A 8 -7.32 -15.39 1.44
CA SER A 8 -6.71 -14.36 0.58
C SER A 8 -7.73 -13.56 -0.23
N THR A 9 -8.88 -14.17 -0.53
CA THR A 9 -10.04 -13.56 -1.20
C THR A 9 -10.69 -12.44 -0.37
N GLN A 10 -10.77 -12.57 0.95
CA GLN A 10 -11.39 -11.57 1.83
C GLN A 10 -10.45 -10.38 2.08
N GLY A 11 -9.17 -10.64 2.33
CA GLY A 11 -8.15 -9.57 2.44
C GLY A 11 -8.07 -8.73 1.18
N ARG A 12 -8.13 -9.36 0.00
CA ARG A 12 -8.22 -8.67 -1.29
C ARG A 12 -9.45 -7.79 -1.40
N LYS A 13 -10.64 -8.26 -0.98
CA LYS A 13 -11.87 -7.45 -1.03
C LYS A 13 -11.79 -6.23 -0.12
N THR A 14 -11.24 -6.37 1.08
CA THR A 14 -11.04 -5.26 2.03
C THR A 14 -10.06 -4.23 1.47
N ALA A 15 -8.87 -4.65 1.01
CA ALA A 15 -7.89 -3.75 0.41
C ALA A 15 -8.45 -3.02 -0.83
N LEU A 16 -9.22 -3.72 -1.66
CA LEU A 16 -9.87 -3.12 -2.84
C LEU A 16 -10.94 -2.10 -2.45
N ARG A 17 -11.66 -2.32 -1.34
CA ARG A 17 -12.65 -1.39 -0.80
C ARG A 17 -11.97 -0.12 -0.32
N GLU A 18 -10.92 -0.23 0.48
CA GLU A 18 -10.18 0.92 1.03
C GLU A 18 -9.50 1.74 -0.05
N LEU A 19 -8.82 1.09 -1.01
CA LEU A 19 -8.19 1.79 -2.13
C LEU A 19 -9.21 2.48 -3.06
N LYS A 20 -10.44 1.94 -3.16
CA LYS A 20 -11.54 2.62 -3.87
C LYS A 20 -12.07 3.82 -3.11
N GLU A 21 -12.21 3.69 -1.79
CA GLU A 21 -12.68 4.78 -0.92
C GLU A 21 -11.67 5.94 -0.88
N GLU A 22 -10.38 5.64 -0.76
CA GLU A 22 -9.36 6.68 -0.54
C GLU A 22 -8.73 7.23 -1.82
N LEU A 23 -8.49 6.37 -2.82
CA LEU A 23 -7.69 6.72 -4.00
C LEU A 23 -8.47 6.65 -5.32
N ALA A 24 -9.77 6.30 -5.27
CA ALA A 24 -10.62 6.07 -6.44
C ALA A 24 -9.99 5.11 -7.48
N ALA A 25 -9.10 4.21 -7.03
CA ALA A 25 -8.39 3.29 -7.91
C ALA A 25 -9.34 2.19 -8.40
N ARG A 26 -9.48 2.08 -9.72
CA ARG A 26 -10.39 1.09 -10.36
C ARG A 26 -9.66 -0.19 -10.75
N ASP A 27 -8.38 -0.10 -11.11
CA ASP A 27 -7.60 -1.20 -11.66
C ASP A 27 -6.39 -1.51 -10.77
N LEU A 28 -6.55 -2.53 -9.93
CA LEU A 28 -5.52 -3.03 -9.02
C LEU A 28 -4.98 -4.37 -9.51
N THR A 29 -3.66 -4.43 -9.68
CA THR A 29 -2.93 -5.66 -10.02
C THR A 29 -2.14 -6.13 -8.80
N LEU A 30 -2.05 -7.44 -8.57
CA LEU A 30 -1.23 -7.98 -7.51
C LEU A 30 0.25 -7.68 -7.80
N LEU A 31 0.97 -7.10 -6.82
CA LEU A 31 2.40 -6.86 -6.92
C LEU A 31 3.20 -8.01 -6.29
N TYR A 32 2.86 -8.36 -5.04
CA TYR A 32 3.54 -9.38 -4.25
C TYR A 32 2.74 -9.75 -2.99
N GLN A 33 3.08 -10.90 -2.39
CA GLN A 33 2.53 -11.38 -1.13
C GLN A 33 3.68 -11.75 -0.20
N LEU A 34 3.61 -11.27 1.04
CA LEU A 34 4.59 -11.54 2.07
C LEU A 34 3.89 -12.22 3.25
N ASP A 35 4.35 -13.41 3.62
CA ASP A 35 3.96 -14.03 4.88
C ASP A 35 5.12 -13.81 5.88
N GLN A 36 4.92 -12.91 6.85
CA GLN A 36 5.92 -12.57 7.86
C GLN A 36 5.25 -12.32 9.22
N ASP A 37 5.90 -12.71 10.31
CA ASP A 37 5.43 -12.42 11.68
C ASP A 37 4.00 -12.91 12.00
N ASN A 38 3.62 -14.06 11.42
CA ASN A 38 2.27 -14.64 11.48
C ASN A 38 1.17 -13.78 10.82
N GLU A 39 1.55 -12.78 10.03
CA GLU A 39 0.66 -11.95 9.24
C GLU A 39 0.90 -12.16 7.74
N GLN A 40 -0.18 -12.28 6.98
CA GLN A 40 -0.14 -12.26 5.53
C GLN A 40 -0.40 -10.84 5.03
N GLN A 41 0.59 -10.25 4.37
CA GLN A 41 0.50 -8.94 3.75
C GLN A 41 0.41 -9.09 2.24
N ILE A 42 -0.64 -8.48 1.65
CA ILE A 42 -0.90 -8.55 0.20
C ILE A 42 -0.74 -7.15 -0.39
N PHE A 43 0.20 -7.00 -1.30
CA PHE A 43 0.53 -5.72 -1.92
C PHE A 43 -0.06 -5.63 -3.33
N PHE A 44 -0.73 -4.51 -3.61
CA PHE A 44 -1.31 -4.22 -4.92
C PHE A 44 -0.64 -3.00 -5.56
N LYS A 45 -0.60 -2.99 -6.89
CA LYS A 45 -0.21 -1.84 -7.71
C LYS A 45 -1.40 -1.32 -8.49
N ALA A 46 -1.50 0.00 -8.62
CA ALA A 46 -2.41 0.69 -9.51
C ALA A 46 -1.63 1.70 -10.34
N THR A 47 -2.04 1.88 -11.60
CA THR A 47 -1.56 2.99 -12.43
C THR A 47 -2.56 4.12 -12.33
N SER A 48 -2.06 5.34 -12.13
CA SER A 48 -2.89 6.53 -12.05
C SER A 48 -2.47 7.55 -13.08
N LYS A 49 -3.46 8.22 -13.69
CA LYS A 49 -3.23 9.43 -14.51
C LYS A 49 -3.16 10.69 -13.64
N LEU A 50 -3.35 10.57 -12.32
CA LEU A 50 -3.25 11.69 -11.40
C LEU A 50 -1.80 12.15 -11.31
N ILE A 51 -1.56 13.38 -11.77
CA ILE A 51 -0.26 14.05 -11.64
C ILE A 51 -0.12 14.69 -10.25
N ARG A 52 -1.23 15.04 -9.62
CA ARG A 52 -1.26 15.60 -8.27
C ARG A 52 -1.18 14.51 -7.20
N THR A 53 -0.47 14.80 -6.13
CA THR A 53 -0.44 13.98 -4.92
C THR A 53 -1.84 13.83 -4.34
N PRO A 54 -2.31 12.61 -4.03
CA PRO A 54 -3.62 12.41 -3.40
C PRO A 54 -3.64 13.00 -1.98
N LEU A 55 -4.84 13.38 -1.53
CA LEU A 55 -5.05 13.78 -0.14
C LEU A 55 -5.26 12.53 0.71
N ILE A 56 -4.66 12.49 1.90
CA ILE A 56 -4.97 11.46 2.89
C ILE A 56 -6.40 11.61 3.39
N GLN A 57 -7.13 10.51 3.49
CA GLN A 57 -8.50 10.45 3.99
C GLN A 57 -8.59 9.42 5.12
N GLY A 58 -9.81 9.07 5.51
CA GLY A 58 -10.04 7.96 6.43
C GLY A 58 -9.41 8.14 7.81
N GLU A 59 -8.98 7.00 8.38
CA GLU A 59 -8.46 6.92 9.74
C GLU A 59 -7.13 7.66 9.87
N GLU A 60 -6.25 7.57 8.86
CA GLU A 60 -4.95 8.23 8.81
C GLU A 60 -5.09 9.75 8.90
N ARG A 61 -6.11 10.32 8.24
CA ARG A 61 -6.41 11.76 8.38
C ARG A 61 -6.77 12.12 9.83
N THR A 62 -7.51 11.27 10.52
CA THR A 62 -7.92 11.51 11.92
C THR A 62 -6.77 11.31 12.91
N ARG A 63 -5.83 10.41 12.59
CA ARG A 63 -4.63 10.13 13.39
C ARG A 63 -3.49 11.14 13.13
N SER A 64 -3.58 11.89 12.02
CA SER A 64 -2.58 12.88 11.64
C SER A 64 -2.58 14.07 12.61
N SER A 65 -1.40 14.42 13.10
CA SER A 65 -1.16 15.53 14.04
C SER A 65 0.15 16.24 13.71
N SER A 66 0.49 17.31 14.44
CA SER A 66 1.77 18.02 14.27
C SER A 66 2.99 17.15 14.59
N THR A 67 2.84 16.09 15.37
CA THR A 67 3.92 15.18 15.78
C THR A 67 3.81 13.79 15.14
N ASN A 68 2.72 13.50 14.43
CA ASN A 68 2.49 12.24 13.73
C ASN A 68 1.86 12.53 12.37
N VAL A 69 2.69 12.84 11.37
CA VAL A 69 2.23 13.38 10.08
C VAL A 69 2.04 12.24 9.07
N TYR A 70 0.81 12.06 8.62
CA TYR A 70 0.51 11.22 7.46
C TYR A 70 0.33 12.10 6.23
N ARG A 71 1.31 12.05 5.30
CA ARG A 71 1.28 12.81 4.06
C ARG A 71 1.69 11.91 2.89
N PRO A 72 0.81 11.70 1.89
CA PRO A 72 1.17 10.98 0.67
C PRO A 72 2.19 11.81 -0.11
N GLU A 73 3.17 11.16 -0.76
CA GLU A 73 4.12 11.81 -1.65
C GLU A 73 4.46 10.91 -2.85
N TRP A 74 4.69 11.52 -4.02
CA TRP A 74 5.20 10.80 -5.18
C TRP A 74 6.72 10.65 -5.06
N VAL A 75 7.20 9.41 -5.01
CA VAL A 75 8.63 9.12 -4.95
C VAL A 75 9.07 8.49 -6.28
N LYS A 76 10.19 8.96 -6.83
CA LYS A 76 10.78 8.37 -8.03
C LYS A 76 11.30 6.97 -7.71
N LEU A 77 11.05 6.01 -8.59
CA LEU A 77 11.47 4.62 -8.37
C LEU A 77 12.98 4.48 -8.11
N LYS A 78 13.81 5.24 -8.81
CA LYS A 78 15.27 5.26 -8.60
C LYS A 78 15.71 5.73 -7.21
N ASP A 79 14.85 6.47 -6.51
CA ASP A 79 15.12 7.01 -5.18
C ASP A 79 14.51 6.14 -4.07
N MET A 80 13.87 5.01 -4.40
CA MET A 80 13.25 4.10 -3.42
C MET A 80 14.22 3.57 -2.36
N ALA A 81 15.49 3.36 -2.73
CA ALA A 81 16.53 2.93 -1.79
C ALA A 81 16.90 4.01 -0.74
N LYS A 82 16.48 5.27 -0.95
CA LYS A 82 16.76 6.40 -0.05
C LYS A 82 15.67 6.64 0.98
N ILE A 83 14.52 5.96 0.86
CA ILE A 83 13.41 6.09 1.79
C ILE A 83 13.30 4.84 2.65
N ASN A 84 12.84 5.00 3.90
CA ASN A 84 12.57 3.89 4.81
C ASN A 84 11.23 3.22 4.45
N LEU A 85 11.16 2.61 3.26
CA LEU A 85 9.97 1.89 2.82
C LEU A 85 9.85 0.56 3.56
N MET A 86 8.70 0.33 4.18
CA MET A 86 8.44 -0.87 4.97
C MET A 86 7.28 -1.69 4.36
N PRO A 87 7.38 -3.03 4.33
CA PRO A 87 8.59 -3.81 4.58
C PRO A 87 9.71 -3.55 3.53
N PRO A 88 11.01 -3.63 3.90
CA PRO A 88 12.14 -3.31 3.01
C PRO A 88 12.16 -4.10 1.69
N GLN A 89 11.58 -5.31 1.70
CA GLN A 89 11.45 -6.20 0.55
C GLN A 89 10.65 -5.55 -0.60
N ILE A 90 9.79 -4.56 -0.32
CA ILE A 90 8.99 -3.87 -1.35
C ILE A 90 9.89 -3.12 -2.33
N ALA A 91 10.95 -2.45 -1.84
CA ALA A 91 11.80 -1.65 -2.69
C ALA A 91 12.46 -2.48 -3.80
N ALA A 92 12.96 -3.68 -3.44
CA ALA A 92 13.53 -4.63 -4.39
C ALA A 92 12.49 -5.13 -5.41
N ARG A 93 11.25 -5.39 -4.95
CA ARG A 93 10.17 -5.87 -5.82
C ARG A 93 9.72 -4.80 -6.82
N LEU A 94 9.63 -3.54 -6.39
CA LEU A 94 9.30 -2.41 -7.26
C LEU A 94 10.38 -2.17 -8.31
N ALA A 95 11.66 -2.33 -7.96
CA ALA A 95 12.75 -2.21 -8.91
C ALA A 95 12.68 -3.30 -10.01
N ALA A 96 12.39 -4.54 -9.63
CA ALA A 96 12.27 -5.66 -10.57
C ALA A 96 11.03 -5.60 -11.49
N ASP A 97 9.92 -5.02 -11.02
CA ASP A 97 8.67 -4.87 -11.80
C ASP A 97 8.76 -3.77 -12.89
N ASN A 98 9.75 -2.87 -12.78
CA ASN A 98 9.95 -1.74 -13.70
C ASN A 98 11.21 -1.87 -14.57
N ALA A 99 11.87 -3.02 -14.55
CA ALA A 99 13.01 -3.37 -15.40
C ALA A 99 12.54 -4.03 -16.70
#